data_AF-A0A8S2EMA0-F1
#
_entry.id   AF-A0A8S2EMA0-F1
#
_cell.length_a   1.000
_cell.length_b   1.000
_cell.length_c   1.000
_cell.angle_alpha   90.00
_cell.angle_beta   90.00
_cell.angle_gamma   90.00
#
_symmetry.space_group_name_H-M   'P 1'
#
loop_
_entity.id
_entity.type
_entity.pdbx_description
1 polymer ?
#
loop_
_entity_poly.entity_id
_entity_poly.type
_entity_poly.pdbx_seq_one_letter_code
_entity_poly.pdbx_strand_id
1 'polypeptide(L)'
;MKKQNVRTLTLIVSTFSYLLVGAAIFDALESNHEDKLRKQYQEEELFMLGQFNITVEEYLELEDVVIKYQPHKAGAQWKFAGAFYFSLTVITTIGYGHSCPTTISGKSFCMLYAIIGIPLCLVMFQSVGERLNNFAGWGIKTIKKCFKLRDYEATQTELVVVGTCLAVGVVTGGAAMFHHFERWTYFDCIYYCFITLTTIGIHLTS
;
A
#
# COMPACT_ATOMS: atom_id res chain seq x y z
N MET A 1 -20.67 17.15 30.18
CA MET A 1 -20.70 16.00 29.24
C MET A 1 -19.99 14.80 29.86
N LYS A 2 -20.45 13.57 29.63
CA LYS A 2 -19.75 12.35 30.10
C LYS A 2 -18.36 12.27 29.45
N LYS A 3 -17.34 11.81 30.19
CA LYS A 3 -15.93 11.67 29.72
C LYS A 3 -15.82 10.88 28.40
N GLN A 4 -16.69 9.87 28.22
CA GLN A 4 -16.78 9.10 26.98
C GLN A 4 -17.23 9.95 25.78
N ASN A 5 -18.28 10.75 25.94
CA ASN A 5 -18.79 11.62 24.87
C ASN A 5 -17.75 12.69 24.49
N VAL A 6 -17.02 13.23 25.47
CA VAL A 6 -15.93 14.19 25.21
C VAL A 6 -14.80 13.53 24.43
N ARG A 7 -14.38 12.31 24.81
CA ARG A 7 -13.36 11.55 24.08
C ARG A 7 -13.78 11.27 22.64
N THR A 8 -15.01 10.80 22.43
CA THR A 8 -15.54 10.52 21.08
C THR A 8 -15.61 11.78 20.24
N LEU A 9 -16.13 12.88 20.78
CA LEU A 9 -16.20 14.15 20.06
C LEU A 9 -14.81 14.68 19.70
N THR A 10 -13.85 14.58 20.64
CA THR A 10 -12.46 14.98 20.40
C THR A 10 -11.84 14.17 19.25
N LEU A 11 -12.03 12.85 19.23
CA LEU A 11 -11.52 12.00 18.15
C LEU A 11 -12.14 12.37 16.79
N ILE A 12 -13.46 12.62 16.74
CA ILE A 12 -14.15 13.02 15.50
C ILE A 12 -13.58 14.35 14.99
N VAL A 13 -13.47 15.36 15.86
CA VAL A 13 -12.94 16.68 15.49
C VAL A 13 -11.48 16.57 15.04
N SER A 14 -10.65 15.82 15.76
CA SER A 14 -9.25 15.59 15.39
C SER A 14 -9.12 14.91 14.03
N THR A 15 -9.86 13.82 13.77
CA THR A 15 -9.81 13.11 12.48
C THR A 15 -10.28 14.00 11.35
N PHE A 16 -11.37 14.76 11.53
CA PHE A 16 -11.85 15.67 10.50
C PHE A 16 -10.84 16.79 10.21
N SER A 17 -10.23 17.36 11.25
CA SER A 17 -9.17 18.37 11.07
C SER A 17 -7.94 17.79 10.36
N TYR A 18 -7.56 16.54 10.66
CA TYR A 18 -6.46 15.85 9.99
C TYR A 18 -6.73 15.64 8.50
N LEU A 19 -7.97 15.28 8.13
CA LEU A 19 -8.39 15.16 6.73
C LEU A 19 -8.34 16.50 6.00
N LEU A 20 -8.80 17.59 6.63
CA LEU A 20 -8.76 18.93 6.03
C LEU A 20 -7.33 19.41 5.79
N VAL A 21 -6.43 19.21 6.77
CA VAL A 21 -5.00 19.54 6.62
C VAL A 21 -4.38 18.70 5.51
N GLY A 22 -4.67 17.39 5.47
CA GLY A 22 -4.21 16.51 4.40
C GLY A 22 -4.67 16.98 3.02
N ALA A 23 -5.96 17.29 2.86
CA ALA A 23 -6.52 17.79 1.62
C ALA A 23 -5.86 19.10 1.15
N ALA A 24 -5.64 20.06 2.07
CA ALA A 24 -4.97 21.31 1.74
C ALA A 24 -3.51 21.11 1.32
N ILE A 25 -2.78 20.19 1.97
CA ILE A 25 -1.40 19.88 1.61
C ILE A 25 -1.33 19.18 0.25
N PHE A 26 -2.17 18.17 -0.01
CA PHE A 26 -2.18 17.48 -1.30
C PHE A 26 -2.60 18.41 -2.44
N ASP A 27 -3.59 19.27 -2.25
CA ASP A 27 -3.96 20.29 -3.24
C ASP A 27 -2.80 21.24 -3.54
N ALA A 28 -2.10 21.71 -2.50
CA ALA A 28 -0.94 22.59 -2.68
C ALA A 28 0.25 21.92 -3.41
N LEU A 29 0.44 20.62 -3.20
CA LEU A 29 1.57 19.86 -3.78
C LEU A 29 1.26 19.33 -5.19
N GLU A 30 0.05 18.82 -5.44
CA GLU A 30 -0.26 18.04 -6.64
C GLU A 30 -1.07 18.82 -7.69
N SER A 31 -1.94 19.77 -7.31
CA SER A 31 -2.89 20.37 -8.25
C SER A 31 -2.22 21.11 -9.41
N ASN A 32 -1.16 21.87 -9.13
CA ASN A 32 -0.40 22.56 -10.19
C ASN A 32 0.36 21.59 -11.11
N HIS A 33 0.75 20.42 -10.58
CA HIS A 33 1.46 19.40 -11.35
C HIS A 33 0.49 18.65 -12.26
N GLU A 34 -0.67 18.26 -11.73
CA GLU A 34 -1.78 17.65 -12.48
C GLU A 34 -2.23 18.57 -13.63
N ASP A 35 -2.43 19.86 -13.38
CA ASP A 35 -2.86 20.82 -14.40
C ASP A 35 -1.87 20.94 -15.57
N LYS A 36 -0.56 20.85 -15.27
CA LYS A 36 0.49 20.87 -16.30
C LYS A 36 0.50 19.58 -17.10
N LEU A 37 0.46 18.43 -16.42
CA LEU A 37 0.43 17.12 -17.07
C LEU A 37 -0.81 16.96 -17.95
N ARG A 38 -1.98 17.36 -17.46
CA ARG A 38 -3.23 17.33 -18.22
C ARG A 38 -3.13 18.14 -19.52
N LYS A 39 -2.58 19.36 -19.46
CA LYS A 39 -2.36 20.19 -20.65
C LYS A 39 -1.37 19.54 -21.61
N GLN A 40 -0.26 19.02 -21.10
CA GLN A 40 0.75 18.35 -21.92
C GLN A 40 0.15 17.14 -22.64
N TYR A 41 -0.58 16.26 -21.95
CA TYR A 41 -1.18 15.09 -22.57
C TYR A 41 -2.27 15.45 -23.57
N GLN A 42 -3.07 16.49 -23.32
CA GLN A 42 -4.06 16.99 -24.28
C GLN A 42 -3.39 17.55 -25.55
N GLU A 43 -2.26 18.24 -25.41
CA GLU A 43 -1.49 18.73 -26.56
C GLU A 43 -0.88 17.57 -27.37
N GLU A 44 -0.31 16.57 -26.70
CA GLU A 44 0.21 15.35 -27.34
C GLU A 44 -0.89 14.55 -28.04
N GLU A 45 -2.07 14.42 -27.42
CA GLU A 45 -3.24 13.76 -28.00
C GLU A 45 -3.69 14.46 -29.29
N LEU A 46 -3.93 15.78 -29.25
CA LEU A 46 -4.34 16.55 -30.42
C LEU A 46 -3.29 16.49 -31.54
N PHE A 47 -2.00 16.51 -31.19
CA PHE A 47 -0.92 16.34 -32.14
C PHE A 47 -0.98 14.98 -32.84
N MET A 48 -1.18 13.89 -32.10
CA MET A 48 -1.31 12.55 -32.68
C MET A 48 -2.56 12.42 -33.57
N LEU A 49 -3.71 12.94 -33.14
CA LEU A 49 -4.94 12.93 -33.94
C LEU A 49 -4.76 13.64 -35.28
N GLY A 50 -4.11 14.81 -35.26
CA GLY A 50 -3.81 15.59 -36.46
C GLY A 50 -2.76 14.91 -37.37
N GLN A 51 -1.70 14.34 -36.79
CA GLN A 51 -0.63 13.70 -37.55
C GLN A 51 -1.11 12.45 -38.29
N PHE A 52 -2.00 11.66 -37.68
CA PHE A 52 -2.50 10.41 -38.24
C PHE A 52 -3.90 10.52 -38.85
N ASN A 53 -4.50 11.72 -38.84
CA ASN A 53 -5.85 11.98 -39.35
C ASN A 53 -6.90 11.03 -38.75
N ILE A 54 -6.80 10.78 -37.44
CA ILE A 54 -7.68 9.89 -36.68
C ILE A 54 -8.94 10.68 -36.28
N THR A 55 -10.11 10.11 -36.52
CA THR A 55 -11.37 10.69 -36.06
C THR A 55 -11.57 10.51 -34.55
N VAL A 56 -12.41 11.34 -33.92
CA VAL A 56 -12.70 11.23 -32.48
C VAL A 56 -13.29 9.86 -32.13
N GLU A 57 -14.11 9.28 -33.00
CA GLU A 57 -14.73 7.97 -32.80
C GLU A 57 -13.69 6.85 -32.81
N GLU A 58 -12.78 6.84 -33.80
CA GLU A 58 -11.66 5.88 -33.88
C GLU A 58 -10.70 6.00 -32.69
N TYR A 59 -10.46 7.21 -32.21
CA TYR A 59 -9.64 7.43 -31.03
C TYR A 59 -10.25 6.82 -29.78
N LEU A 60 -11.55 7.02 -29.55
CA LEU A 60 -12.24 6.45 -28.39
C LEU A 60 -12.25 4.92 -28.41
N GLU A 61 -12.39 4.31 -29.60
CA GLU A 61 -12.26 2.86 -29.75
C GLU A 61 -10.84 2.38 -29.43
N LEU A 62 -9.82 3.09 -29.91
CA LEU A 62 -8.42 2.77 -29.63
C LEU A 62 -8.10 2.91 -28.14
N GLU A 63 -8.56 3.99 -27.51
CA GLU A 63 -8.39 4.26 -26.08
C GLU A 63 -8.99 3.12 -25.24
N ASP A 64 -10.24 2.72 -25.53
CA ASP A 64 -10.91 1.62 -24.83
C ASP A 64 -10.14 0.29 -24.95
N VAL A 65 -9.61 -0.01 -26.14
CA VAL A 65 -8.77 -1.20 -26.36
C VAL A 65 -7.48 -1.11 -25.55
N VAL A 66 -6.80 0.03 -25.54
CA VAL A 66 -5.54 0.23 -24.80
C VAL A 66 -5.75 0.06 -23.30
N ILE A 67 -6.80 0.68 -22.74
CA ILE A 67 -7.14 0.58 -21.31
C ILE A 67 -7.46 -0.87 -20.92
N LYS A 68 -8.29 -1.57 -21.71
CA LYS A 68 -8.64 -2.98 -21.46
C LYS A 68 -7.45 -3.91 -21.60
N TYR A 69 -6.50 -3.59 -22.48
CA TYR A 69 -5.30 -4.39 -22.71
C TYR A 69 -4.21 -4.16 -21.66
N GLN A 70 -4.18 -3.02 -20.97
CA GLN A 70 -3.11 -2.65 -20.02
C GLN A 70 -2.80 -3.73 -18.96
N PRO A 71 -3.78 -4.38 -18.29
CA PRO A 71 -3.49 -5.45 -17.33
C PRO A 71 -2.84 -6.70 -17.96
N HIS A 72 -3.01 -6.89 -19.26
CA HIS A 72 -2.50 -8.07 -19.99
C HIS A 72 -1.05 -7.87 -20.44
N LYS A 73 -0.54 -6.62 -20.43
CA LYS A 73 0.88 -6.31 -20.72
C LYS A 73 1.84 -6.92 -19.70
N ALA A 74 1.40 -7.08 -18.45
CA ALA A 74 2.18 -7.71 -17.38
C ALA A 74 2.24 -9.25 -17.48
N GLY A 75 1.68 -9.84 -18.54
CA GLY A 75 1.67 -11.28 -18.77
C GLY A 75 0.46 -12.00 -18.16
N ALA A 76 0.51 -13.33 -18.11
CA ALA A 76 -0.60 -14.17 -17.67
C ALA A 76 -0.83 -14.10 -16.14
N GLN A 77 -1.69 -13.17 -15.70
CA GLN A 77 -2.00 -12.91 -14.29
C GLN A 77 -2.71 -14.07 -13.56
N TRP A 78 -3.44 -14.93 -14.28
CA TRP A 78 -4.30 -15.97 -13.68
C TRP A 78 -3.72 -17.39 -13.75
N LYS A 79 -2.38 -17.51 -13.71
CA LYS A 79 -1.72 -18.78 -13.36
C LYS A 79 -1.61 -18.90 -11.84
N PHE A 80 -1.27 -20.08 -11.33
CA PHE A 80 -1.24 -20.36 -9.88
C PHE A 80 -0.45 -19.30 -9.08
N ALA A 81 0.72 -18.87 -9.54
CA ALA A 81 1.52 -17.85 -8.86
C ALA A 81 0.79 -16.50 -8.76
N GLY A 82 0.19 -16.02 -9.84
CA GLY A 82 -0.58 -14.77 -9.84
C GLY A 82 -1.89 -14.89 -9.06
N ALA A 83 -2.57 -16.03 -9.12
CA ALA A 83 -3.76 -16.30 -8.31
C ALA A 83 -3.44 -16.38 -6.80
N PHE A 84 -2.30 -16.94 -6.43
CA PHE A 84 -1.81 -16.97 -5.04
C PHE A 84 -1.48 -15.56 -4.56
N TYR A 85 -0.78 -14.78 -5.37
CA TYR A 85 -0.48 -13.38 -5.07
C TYR A 85 -1.75 -12.53 -4.94
N PHE A 86 -2.72 -12.68 -5.86
CA PHE A 86 -4.03 -12.05 -5.73
C PHE A 86 -4.72 -12.44 -4.41
N SER A 87 -4.76 -13.73 -4.09
CA SER A 87 -5.36 -14.23 -2.84
C SER A 87 -4.70 -13.63 -1.60
N LEU A 88 -3.36 -13.50 -1.60
CA LEU A 88 -2.60 -12.83 -0.54
C LEU A 88 -3.05 -11.37 -0.40
N THR A 89 -3.10 -10.60 -1.50
CA THR A 89 -3.51 -9.18 -1.47
C THR A 89 -4.94 -8.97 -0.98
N VAL A 90 -5.84 -9.94 -1.21
CA VAL A 90 -7.23 -9.91 -0.69
C VAL A 90 -7.25 -10.12 0.82
N ILE A 91 -6.63 -11.19 1.34
CA ILE A 91 -6.69 -11.49 2.79
C ILE A 91 -5.89 -10.51 3.65
N THR A 92 -4.83 -9.92 3.08
CA THR A 92 -4.01 -8.88 3.73
C THR A 92 -4.56 -7.47 3.56
N THR A 93 -5.69 -7.32 2.85
CA THR A 93 -6.35 -6.04 2.55
C THR A 93 -5.45 -5.01 1.85
N ILE A 94 -4.40 -5.45 1.15
CA ILE A 94 -3.54 -4.57 0.34
C ILE A 94 -4.27 -4.16 -0.94
N GLY A 95 -4.75 -5.14 -1.72
CA GLY A 95 -5.63 -4.89 -2.87
C GLY A 95 -5.13 -3.90 -3.93
N TYR A 96 -3.96 -4.11 -4.54
CA TYR A 96 -3.38 -3.19 -5.55
C TYR A 96 -4.24 -2.89 -6.79
N GLY A 97 -5.25 -3.70 -7.09
CA GLY A 97 -6.17 -3.45 -8.20
C GLY A 97 -5.67 -3.79 -9.61
N HIS A 98 -4.37 -4.06 -9.82
CA HIS A 98 -3.84 -4.41 -11.16
C HIS A 98 -4.35 -5.77 -11.70
N SER A 99 -4.84 -6.64 -10.81
CA SER A 99 -5.49 -7.92 -11.15
C SER A 99 -6.78 -8.05 -10.36
N CYS A 100 -7.92 -8.05 -11.06
CA CYS A 100 -9.26 -8.16 -10.45
C CYS A 100 -10.12 -9.24 -11.13
N PRO A 101 -10.96 -9.98 -10.39
CA PRO A 101 -11.86 -10.95 -10.99
C PRO A 101 -12.91 -10.24 -11.86
N THR A 102 -12.95 -10.60 -13.14
CA THR A 102 -13.90 -10.02 -14.10
C THR A 102 -15.20 -10.82 -14.18
N THR A 103 -15.16 -12.11 -13.89
CA THR A 103 -16.32 -13.01 -13.94
C THR A 103 -17.22 -12.86 -12.71
N ILE A 104 -18.52 -13.10 -12.89
CA ILE A 104 -19.50 -13.08 -11.78
C ILE A 104 -19.11 -14.12 -10.72
N SER A 105 -18.74 -15.33 -11.13
CA SER A 105 -18.30 -16.39 -10.21
C SER A 105 -17.04 -16.00 -9.43
N GLY A 106 -16.05 -15.38 -10.09
CA GLY A 106 -14.81 -14.91 -9.46
C GLY A 106 -15.08 -13.80 -8.43
N LYS A 107 -15.95 -12.83 -8.76
CA LYS A 107 -16.36 -11.76 -7.84
C LYS A 107 -17.10 -12.32 -6.63
N SER A 108 -18.06 -13.21 -6.85
CA SER A 108 -18.81 -13.87 -5.76
C SER A 108 -17.90 -14.68 -4.85
N PHE A 109 -16.97 -15.46 -5.42
CA PHE A 109 -15.98 -16.20 -4.64
C PHE A 109 -15.07 -15.26 -3.84
N CYS A 110 -14.58 -14.17 -4.45
CA CYS A 110 -13.73 -13.20 -3.79
C CYS A 110 -14.41 -12.57 -2.56
N MET A 111 -15.71 -12.23 -2.66
CA MET A 111 -16.47 -11.69 -1.52
C MET A 111 -16.55 -12.70 -0.37
N LEU A 112 -16.91 -13.95 -0.66
CA LEU A 112 -17.00 -15.02 0.35
C LEU A 112 -15.63 -15.34 0.96
N TYR A 113 -14.59 -15.37 0.13
CA TYR A 113 -13.21 -15.62 0.53
C TYR A 113 -12.70 -14.52 1.48
N ALA A 114 -12.98 -13.25 1.19
CA ALA A 114 -12.57 -12.12 2.03
C ALA A 114 -13.22 -12.13 3.42
N ILE A 115 -14.51 -12.50 3.52
CA ILE A 115 -15.25 -12.56 4.79
C ILE A 115 -14.55 -13.48 5.82
N ILE A 116 -14.01 -14.61 5.37
CA ILE A 116 -13.34 -15.59 6.23
C ILE A 116 -11.84 -15.30 6.31
N GLY A 117 -11.23 -14.95 5.18
CA GLY A 117 -9.80 -14.77 5.05
C GLY A 117 -9.24 -13.59 5.83
N ILE A 118 -9.93 -12.44 5.84
CA ILE A 118 -9.46 -11.23 6.53
C ILE A 118 -9.38 -11.44 8.05
N PRO A 119 -10.44 -11.94 8.74
CA PRO A 119 -10.34 -12.24 10.18
C PRO A 119 -9.25 -13.25 10.51
N LEU A 120 -9.11 -14.32 9.70
CA LEU A 120 -8.09 -15.33 9.90
C LEU A 120 -6.67 -14.73 9.78
N CYS A 121 -6.46 -13.89 8.76
CA CYS A 121 -5.20 -13.20 8.53
C CYS A 121 -4.86 -12.24 9.68
N LEU A 122 -5.84 -11.47 10.18
CA LEU A 122 -5.66 -10.58 11.32
C LEU A 122 -5.24 -11.34 12.59
N VAL A 123 -5.91 -12.45 12.92
CA VAL A 123 -5.54 -13.28 14.09
C VAL A 123 -4.14 -13.88 13.92
N MET A 124 -3.79 -14.32 12.70
CA MET A 124 -2.45 -14.80 12.39
C MET A 124 -1.41 -13.69 12.62
N PHE A 125 -1.61 -12.48 12.10
CA PHE A 125 -0.68 -11.37 12.29
C PHE A 125 -0.54 -10.95 13.75
N GLN A 126 -1.64 -10.92 14.52
CA GLN A 126 -1.57 -10.66 15.96
C GLN A 126 -0.73 -11.73 16.68
N SER A 127 -0.95 -13.01 16.36
CA SER A 127 -0.20 -14.13 16.97
C SER A 127 1.29 -14.09 16.62
N VAL A 128 1.63 -13.75 15.38
CA VAL A 128 3.03 -13.57 14.94
C VAL A 128 3.64 -12.35 15.61
N GLY A 129 2.91 -11.23 15.69
CA GLY A 129 3.36 -10.00 16.34
C GLY A 129 3.68 -10.20 17.83
N GLU A 130 2.85 -10.94 18.56
CA GLU A 130 3.10 -11.29 19.96
C GLU A 130 4.39 -12.11 20.12
N ARG A 131 4.61 -13.10 19.25
CA ARG A 131 5.84 -13.91 19.25
C ARG A 131 7.07 -13.07 18.94
N LEU A 132 6.99 -12.15 17.97
CA LEU A 132 8.07 -11.21 17.65
C LEU A 132 8.38 -10.29 18.83
N ASN A 133 7.36 -9.78 19.51
CA ASN A 133 7.53 -8.92 20.68
C ASN A 133 8.19 -9.67 21.85
N ASN A 134 7.78 -10.92 22.09
CA ASN A 134 8.41 -11.79 23.09
C ASN A 134 9.88 -12.10 22.74
N PHE A 135 10.18 -12.34 21.46
CA PHE A 135 11.54 -12.55 20.98
C PHE A 135 12.40 -11.29 21.13
N ALA A 136 11.88 -10.12 20.78
CA ALA A 136 12.54 -8.83 21.00
C ALA A 136 12.83 -8.59 22.49
N GLY A 137 11.86 -8.87 23.37
CA GLY A 137 12.04 -8.78 24.81
C GLY A 137 13.12 -9.72 25.34
N TRP A 138 13.20 -10.95 24.82
CA TRP A 138 14.28 -11.88 25.14
C TRP A 138 15.65 -11.37 24.65
N GLY A 139 15.71 -10.78 23.46
CA GLY A 139 16.92 -10.15 22.91
C GLY A 139 17.42 -8.99 23.79
N ILE A 140 16.52 -8.06 24.15
CA ILE A 140 16.83 -6.93 25.04
C ILE A 140 17.35 -7.42 26.39
N LYS A 141 16.68 -8.40 27.01
CA LYS A 141 17.11 -9.02 28.27
C LYS A 141 18.53 -9.59 28.16
N THR A 142 18.83 -10.30 27.08
CA THR A 142 20.14 -10.89 26.82
C THR A 142 21.21 -9.80 26.69
N ILE A 143 20.92 -8.74 25.93
CA ILE A 143 21.82 -7.59 25.74
C ILE A 143 22.09 -6.91 27.09
N LYS A 144 21.05 -6.53 27.84
CA LYS A 144 21.20 -5.87 29.15
C LYS A 144 22.00 -6.70 30.15
N LYS A 145 21.83 -8.03 30.11
CA LYS A 145 22.61 -8.97 30.91
C LYS A 145 24.10 -8.97 30.51
N CYS A 146 24.42 -8.96 29.22
CA CYS A 146 25.79 -8.84 28.73
C CYS A 146 26.46 -7.52 29.18
N PHE A 147 25.72 -6.41 29.18
CA PHE A 147 26.22 -5.09 29.60
C PHE A 147 26.19 -4.85 31.13
N LYS A 148 25.82 -5.85 31.94
CA LYS A 148 25.73 -5.76 33.42
C LYS A 148 24.89 -4.57 33.92
N LEU A 149 23.84 -4.20 33.18
CA LEU A 149 22.92 -3.16 33.62
C LEU A 149 22.11 -3.63 34.83
N ARG A 150 21.73 -2.71 35.72
CA ARG A 150 21.09 -3.02 37.02
C ARG A 150 19.62 -3.46 36.88
N ASP A 151 18.97 -3.06 35.80
CA ASP A 151 17.60 -3.45 35.46
C ASP A 151 17.64 -4.29 34.18
N TYR A 152 17.09 -5.50 34.23
CA TYR A 152 17.12 -6.46 33.14
C TYR A 152 15.79 -6.54 32.40
N GLU A 153 14.71 -5.96 32.92
CA GLU A 153 13.40 -6.06 32.27
C GLU A 153 13.33 -5.17 31.03
N ALA A 154 12.63 -5.67 30.01
CA ALA A 154 12.39 -4.92 28.78
C ALA A 154 11.24 -3.94 29.04
N THR A 155 11.52 -2.64 28.91
CA THR A 155 10.51 -1.59 29.08
C THR A 155 9.64 -1.49 27.83
N GLN A 156 8.38 -1.06 27.98
CA GLN A 156 7.47 -0.84 26.86
C GLN A 156 8.08 0.10 25.80
N THR A 157 8.76 1.16 26.22
CA THR A 157 9.47 2.08 25.33
C THR A 157 10.56 1.39 24.51
N GLU A 158 11.31 0.46 25.10
CA GLU A 158 12.38 -0.26 24.40
C GLU A 158 11.82 -1.22 23.35
N LEU A 159 10.71 -1.89 23.66
CA LEU A 159 9.99 -2.74 22.70
C LEU A 159 9.44 -1.92 21.53
N VAL A 160 8.87 -0.73 21.81
CA VAL A 160 8.41 0.19 20.76
C VAL A 160 9.58 0.62 19.87
N VAL A 161 10.72 1.02 20.45
CA VAL A 161 11.91 1.42 19.68
C VAL A 161 12.43 0.27 18.82
N VAL A 162 12.56 -0.93 19.37
CA VAL A 162 13.00 -2.11 18.59
C VAL A 162 12.01 -2.42 17.47
N GLY A 163 10.70 -2.38 17.75
CA GLY A 163 9.66 -2.57 16.74
C GLY A 163 9.74 -1.55 15.61
N THR A 164 9.92 -0.26 15.93
CA THR A 164 10.10 0.79 14.93
C THR A 164 11.38 0.59 14.12
N CYS A 165 12.51 0.25 14.75
CA CYS A 165 13.76 -0.04 14.06
C CYS A 165 13.62 -1.24 13.11
N LEU A 166 12.93 -2.30 13.53
CA LEU A 166 12.65 -3.46 12.68
C LEU A 166 11.77 -3.07 11.48
N ALA A 167 10.72 -2.26 11.70
CA ALA A 167 9.87 -1.78 10.61
C ALA A 167 10.66 -0.95 9.58
N VAL A 168 11.52 -0.03 10.03
CA VAL A 168 12.42 0.74 9.16
C VAL A 168 13.39 -0.18 8.42
N GLY A 169 13.96 -1.18 9.10
CA GLY A 169 14.83 -2.18 8.49
C GLY A 169 14.13 -2.99 7.40
N VAL A 170 12.88 -3.40 7.62
CA VAL A 170 12.07 -4.12 6.62
C VAL A 170 11.78 -3.23 5.41
N VAL A 171 11.38 -1.98 5.62
CA VAL A 171 11.10 -1.04 4.52
C VAL A 171 12.36 -0.75 3.69
N THR A 172 13.48 -0.42 4.35
CA THR A 172 14.73 -0.07 3.65
C THR A 172 15.39 -1.28 2.98
N GLY A 173 15.34 -2.46 3.62
CA GLY A 173 15.81 -3.71 3.06
C GLY A 173 14.97 -4.17 1.87
N GLY A 174 13.63 -4.08 1.99
CA GLY A 174 12.70 -4.32 0.89
C GLY A 174 12.96 -3.37 -0.27
N ALA A 175 13.15 -2.08 0.01
CA ALA A 175 13.43 -1.08 -1.01
C ALA A 175 14.73 -1.37 -1.77
N ALA A 176 15.77 -1.86 -1.09
CA ALA A 176 17.02 -2.27 -1.73
C ALA A 176 16.83 -3.46 -2.68
N MET A 177 16.00 -4.44 -2.27
CA MET A 177 15.64 -5.57 -3.14
C MET A 177 14.85 -5.10 -4.37
N PHE A 178 13.79 -4.32 -4.20
CA PHE A 178 12.98 -3.84 -5.33
C PHE A 178 13.77 -2.92 -6.26
N HIS A 179 14.66 -2.08 -5.74
CA HIS A 179 15.54 -1.26 -6.56
C HIS A 179 16.40 -2.12 -7.50
N HIS A 180 16.89 -3.26 -7.01
CA HIS A 180 17.70 -4.18 -7.80
C HIS A 180 16.89 -4.93 -8.88
N PHE A 181 15.69 -5.38 -8.53
CA PHE A 181 14.87 -6.22 -9.43
C PHE A 181 14.00 -5.42 -10.40
N GLU A 182 13.32 -4.37 -9.93
CA GLU A 182 12.32 -3.61 -10.70
C GLU A 182 12.90 -2.37 -11.39
N ARG A 183 14.17 -2.02 -11.10
CA ARG A 183 14.88 -0.85 -11.66
C ARG A 183 14.19 0.50 -11.40
N TRP A 184 13.31 0.58 -10.40
CA TRP A 184 12.72 1.84 -9.92
C TRP A 184 13.73 2.65 -9.12
N THR A 185 13.46 3.93 -8.87
CA THR A 185 14.33 4.71 -7.97
C THR A 185 14.23 4.18 -6.54
N TYR A 186 15.29 4.32 -5.75
CA TYR A 186 15.27 3.83 -4.36
C TYR A 186 14.15 4.48 -3.52
N PHE A 187 13.82 5.74 -3.81
CA PHE A 187 12.72 6.44 -3.16
C PHE A 187 11.36 5.84 -3.49
N ASP A 188 11.10 5.54 -4.77
CA ASP A 188 9.87 4.87 -5.19
C ASP A 188 9.75 3.48 -4.56
N CYS A 189 10.86 2.77 -4.42
CA CYS A 189 10.89 1.49 -3.73
C CYS A 189 10.56 1.61 -2.23
N ILE A 190 11.04 2.66 -1.54
CA ILE A 190 10.65 2.95 -0.15
C ILE A 190 9.15 3.24 -0.08
N TYR A 191 8.66 4.10 -0.97
CA TYR A 191 7.24 4.46 -1.04
C TYR A 191 6.38 3.21 -1.27
N TYR A 192 6.77 2.36 -2.23
CA TYR A 192 6.13 1.08 -2.51
C TYR A 192 6.12 0.15 -1.29
N CYS A 193 7.26 -0.05 -0.61
CA CYS A 193 7.28 -0.87 0.60
C CYS A 193 6.38 -0.30 1.71
N PHE A 194 6.37 1.03 1.87
CA PHE A 194 5.55 1.69 2.89
C PHE A 194 4.05 1.54 2.64
N ILE A 195 3.56 1.86 1.44
CA ILE A 195 2.13 1.72 1.09
C ILE A 195 1.66 0.26 1.07
N THR A 196 2.57 -0.67 0.78
CA THR A 196 2.31 -2.12 0.85
C THR A 196 2.10 -2.58 2.29
N LEU A 197 3.07 -2.29 3.18
CA LEU A 197 3.06 -2.78 4.56
C LEU A 197 2.02 -2.09 5.43
N THR A 198 1.61 -0.88 5.06
CA THR A 198 0.48 -0.16 5.69
C THR A 198 -0.88 -0.57 5.12
N THR A 199 -0.92 -1.53 4.19
CA THR A 199 -2.15 -2.03 3.54
C THR A 199 -2.95 -0.97 2.78
N ILE A 200 -2.29 0.13 2.38
CA ILE A 200 -2.89 1.17 1.53
C ILE A 200 -2.99 0.66 0.08
N GLY A 201 -1.94 -0.01 -0.39
CA GLY A 201 -1.95 -0.75 -1.66
C GLY A 201 -2.11 0.10 -2.92
N ILE A 202 -1.65 1.35 -2.93
CA ILE A 202 -1.59 2.14 -4.17
C ILE A 202 -0.49 1.58 -5.05
N HIS A 203 -0.79 1.30 -6.32
CA HIS A 203 0.22 0.91 -7.29
C HIS A 203 0.97 2.14 -7.81
N LEU A 204 2.30 2.05 -7.93
CA LEU A 204 3.10 3.08 -8.59
C LEU A 204 2.72 3.11 -10.07
N THR A 205 2.03 4.16 -10.49
CA THR A 205 1.88 4.49 -11.90
C THR A 205 3.12 5.28 -12.31
N SER A 206 4.07 4.60 -12.95
CA SER A 206 5.11 5.23 -13.76
C SER A 206 4.53 5.80 -15.04
#